data_AF-A0ABD1UVS4-F1
#
_entry.id   AF-A0ABD1UVS4-F1
#
_cell.length_a   1.000
_cell.length_b   1.000
_cell.length_c   1.000
_cell.angle_alpha   90.00
_cell.angle_beta   90.00
_cell.angle_gamma   90.00
#
_symmetry.space_group_name_H-M   'P 1'
#
loop_
_entity.id
_entity.type
_entity.pdbx_description
1 polymer ?
#
loop_
_entity_poly.entity_id
_entity_poly.type
_entity_poly.pdbx_seq_one_letter_code
_entity_poly.pdbx_strand_id
1 'polypeptide(L)'
;MPKDEQAKDSKFLESNMKSIADKLEKFISTVMETRLKDPKTDESDKECLQQCQEVYKSALEAIQKSLEDVSSSDFFKANVDVSAFSTNIDICDECFNEMTDPEFQKFDDWARGVASDCLDKIVNYSNTYLI
;
A
#
# COMPACT_ATOMS: atom_id res chain seq x y z
N MET A 1 -9.84 6.76 24.27
CA MET A 1 -8.65 7.61 24.05
C MET A 1 -9.04 9.08 24.10
N PRO A 2 -8.13 10.00 24.50
CA PRO A 2 -8.34 11.44 24.38
C PRO A 2 -8.56 11.87 22.92
N LYS A 3 -9.51 12.77 22.66
CA LYS A 3 -9.82 13.26 21.31
C LYS A 3 -8.64 13.93 20.60
N ASP A 4 -7.74 14.57 21.36
CA ASP A 4 -6.56 15.26 20.83
C ASP A 4 -5.49 14.29 20.31
N GLU A 5 -5.44 13.06 20.84
CA GLU A 5 -4.52 12.02 20.41
C GLU A 5 -5.02 11.39 19.11
N GLN A 6 -6.32 11.07 19.06
CA GLN A 6 -6.99 10.60 17.83
C GLN A 6 -6.82 11.58 16.67
N ALA A 7 -7.02 12.88 16.90
CA ALA A 7 -6.87 13.88 15.85
C ALA A 7 -5.42 14.00 15.32
N LYS A 8 -4.41 13.75 16.18
CA LYS A 8 -3.00 13.72 15.75
C LYS A 8 -2.70 12.47 14.94
N ASP A 9 -3.20 11.31 15.38
CA ASP A 9 -3.01 10.06 14.66
C ASP A 9 -3.76 10.04 13.32
N SER A 10 -4.99 10.58 13.24
CA SER A 10 -5.69 10.75 11.96
C SER A 10 -4.86 11.57 10.97
N LYS A 11 -4.26 12.69 11.40
CA LYS A 11 -3.40 13.50 10.53
C LYS A 11 -2.14 12.76 10.08
N PHE A 12 -1.54 11.97 10.97
CA PHE A 12 -0.42 11.11 10.62
C PHE A 12 -0.84 10.09 9.57
N LEU A 13 -1.97 9.41 9.77
CA LEU A 13 -2.50 8.40 8.87
C LEU A 13 -2.80 9.01 7.49
N GLU A 14 -3.55 10.11 7.45
CA GLU A 14 -3.86 10.81 6.20
C GLU A 14 -2.60 11.23 5.43
N SER A 15 -1.59 11.75 6.13
CA SER A 15 -0.33 12.17 5.50
C SER A 15 0.43 10.99 4.90
N ASN A 16 0.50 9.87 5.61
CA ASN A 16 1.18 8.67 5.13
C ASN A 16 0.41 8.00 3.99
N MET A 17 -0.91 7.88 4.09
CA MET A 17 -1.78 7.31 3.05
C MET A 17 -1.68 8.10 1.74
N LYS A 18 -1.65 9.43 1.80
CA LYS A 18 -1.38 10.29 0.62
C LYS A 18 0.00 10.03 0.04
N SER A 19 1.04 9.99 0.89
CA SER A 19 2.40 9.69 0.42
C SER A 19 2.52 8.29 -0.19
N ILE A 20 1.74 7.31 0.30
CA ILE A 20 1.66 5.97 -0.26
C ILE A 20 1.03 6.02 -1.65
N ALA A 21 -0.14 6.63 -1.77
CA ALA A 21 -0.84 6.79 -3.04
C ALA A 21 0.04 7.45 -4.11
N ASP A 22 0.65 8.59 -3.79
CA ASP A 22 1.52 9.34 -4.72
C ASP A 22 2.70 8.49 -5.20
N LYS A 23 3.32 7.71 -4.30
CA LYS A 23 4.46 6.86 -4.66
C LYS A 23 4.05 5.63 -5.45
N LEU A 24 2.91 5.01 -5.15
CA LEU A 24 2.34 3.92 -5.94
C LEU A 24 2.03 4.40 -7.37
N GLU A 25 1.29 5.50 -7.51
CA GLU A 25 0.96 6.09 -8.82
C GLU A 25 2.22 6.39 -9.62
N LYS A 26 3.23 6.97 -8.96
CA LYS A 26 4.51 7.25 -9.61
C LYS A 26 5.23 5.97 -10.00
N PHE A 27 5.30 4.96 -9.15
CA PHE A 27 6.01 3.71 -9.44
C PHE A 27 5.37 2.98 -10.63
N ILE A 28 4.03 2.89 -10.63
CA ILE A 28 3.24 2.29 -11.72
C ILE A 28 3.49 3.03 -13.04
N SER A 29 3.32 4.36 -13.04
CA SER A 29 3.40 5.18 -14.27
C SER A 29 4.82 5.36 -14.81
N THR A 30 5.85 5.09 -14.00
CA THR A 30 7.26 5.26 -14.40
C THR A 30 7.95 3.92 -14.53
N VAL A 31 8.36 3.32 -13.42
CA VAL A 31 9.19 2.09 -13.37
C VAL A 31 8.48 0.96 -14.11
N MET A 32 7.23 0.68 -13.76
CA MET A 32 6.51 -0.47 -14.34
C MET A 32 6.19 -0.27 -15.82
N GLU A 33 5.58 0.87 -16.16
CA GLU A 33 5.26 1.17 -17.56
C GLU A 33 6.50 1.20 -18.46
N THR A 34 7.64 1.66 -17.95
CA THR A 34 8.90 1.66 -18.70
C THR A 34 9.36 0.23 -18.98
N ARG A 35 9.38 -0.62 -17.95
CA ARG A 35 9.83 -2.02 -18.07
C ARG A 35 8.89 -2.87 -18.93
N LEU A 36 7.58 -2.65 -18.84
CA LEU A 36 6.58 -3.32 -19.68
C LEU A 36 6.71 -2.96 -21.17
N LYS A 37 7.14 -1.73 -21.47
CA LYS A 37 7.34 -1.25 -22.85
C LYS A 37 8.73 -1.59 -23.40
N ASP A 38 9.68 -2.02 -22.58
CA ASP A 38 11.02 -2.37 -23.04
C ASP A 38 10.97 -3.70 -23.83
N PRO A 39 11.33 -3.70 -25.12
CA PRO A 39 11.37 -4.93 -25.92
C PRO A 39 12.40 -5.95 -25.41
N LYS A 40 13.34 -5.55 -24.55
CA LYS A 40 14.36 -6.43 -23.95
C LYS A 40 13.92 -7.15 -22.69
N THR A 41 12.82 -6.72 -22.07
CA THR A 41 12.19 -7.46 -20.98
C THR A 41 11.71 -8.79 -21.54
N ASP A 42 12.12 -9.89 -20.92
CA ASP A 42 11.74 -11.23 -21.35
C ASP A 42 10.21 -11.44 -21.16
N GLU A 43 9.69 -12.57 -21.61
CA GLU A 43 8.26 -12.84 -21.47
C GLU A 43 7.86 -13.16 -20.02
N SER A 44 8.74 -13.83 -19.24
CA SER A 44 8.40 -14.21 -17.86
C SER A 44 8.38 -13.01 -16.92
N ASP A 45 9.31 -12.07 -17.05
CA ASP A 45 9.30 -10.81 -16.31
C ASP A 45 8.12 -9.94 -16.74
N LYS A 46 7.71 -9.98 -18.02
CA LYS A 46 6.52 -9.24 -18.48
C LYS A 46 5.24 -9.72 -17.81
N GLU A 47 5.06 -11.04 -17.69
CA GLU A 47 3.90 -11.60 -16.98
C GLU A 47 3.91 -11.15 -15.52
N CYS A 48 5.05 -11.21 -14.84
CA CYS A 48 5.16 -10.72 -13.47
C CYS A 48 4.94 -9.22 -13.35
N LEU A 49 5.49 -8.41 -14.25
CA LEU A 49 5.26 -6.96 -14.27
C LEU A 49 3.78 -6.62 -14.48
N GLN A 50 3.05 -7.38 -15.31
CA GLN A 50 1.61 -7.19 -15.50
C GLN A 50 0.83 -7.53 -14.22
N GLN A 51 1.10 -8.68 -13.60
CA GLN A 51 0.48 -9.07 -12.35
C GLN A 51 0.76 -8.04 -11.24
N CYS A 52 2.02 -7.63 -11.08
CA CYS A 52 2.41 -6.57 -10.15
C CYS A 52 1.68 -5.26 -10.43
N GLN A 53 1.45 -4.92 -11.71
CA GLN A 53 0.76 -3.68 -12.06
C GLN A 53 -0.70 -3.72 -11.60
N GLU A 54 -1.35 -4.87 -11.73
CA GLU A 54 -2.73 -5.08 -11.29
C GLU A 54 -2.83 -4.99 -9.76
N VAL A 55 -1.98 -5.71 -9.03
CA VAL A 55 -2.03 -5.69 -7.57
C VAL A 55 -1.61 -4.34 -6.99
N TYR A 56 -0.66 -3.62 -7.59
CA TYR A 56 -0.33 -2.26 -7.15
C TYR A 56 -1.46 -1.25 -7.43
N LYS A 57 -2.23 -1.42 -8.52
CA LYS A 57 -3.46 -0.63 -8.73
C LYS A 57 -4.50 -0.95 -7.65
N SER A 58 -4.68 -2.23 -7.31
CA SER A 58 -5.57 -2.62 -6.19
C SER A 58 -5.06 -2.10 -4.83
N ALA A 59 -3.74 -2.07 -4.61
CA ALA A 59 -3.14 -1.47 -3.43
C ALA A 59 -3.40 0.05 -3.37
N LEU A 60 -3.30 0.73 -4.52
CA LEU A 60 -3.62 2.15 -4.64
C LEU A 60 -5.10 2.43 -4.29
N GLU A 61 -6.01 1.63 -4.84
CA GLU A 61 -7.44 1.76 -4.51
C GLU A 61 -7.70 1.52 -3.01
N ALA A 62 -7.04 0.52 -2.42
CA ALA A 62 -7.19 0.22 -1.00
C ALA A 62 -6.67 1.36 -0.11
N ILE A 63 -5.51 1.94 -0.41
CA ILE A 63 -4.97 3.04 0.41
C ILE A 63 -5.80 4.32 0.25
N GLN A 64 -6.37 4.57 -0.94
CA GLN A 64 -7.28 5.68 -1.18
C GLN A 64 -8.58 5.52 -0.38
N LYS A 65 -9.17 4.32 -0.34
CA LYS A 65 -10.34 4.04 0.51
C LYS A 65 -10.02 4.18 1.99
N SER A 66 -8.86 3.68 2.42
CA SER A 66 -8.44 3.85 3.81
C SER A 66 -8.29 5.32 4.21
N LEU A 67 -7.91 6.22 3.29
CA LEU A 67 -7.87 7.66 3.53
C LEU A 67 -9.27 8.24 3.77
N GLU A 68 -10.27 7.79 3.00
CA GLU A 68 -11.68 8.16 3.19
C GLU A 68 -12.22 7.64 4.53
N ASP A 69 -11.87 6.41 4.89
CA ASP A 69 -12.27 5.79 6.16
C ASP A 69 -11.66 6.50 7.37
N VAL A 70 -10.37 6.85 7.34
CA VAL A 70 -9.74 7.65 8.41
C VAL A 70 -10.42 9.02 8.52
N SER A 71 -10.71 9.67 7.39
CA SER A 71 -11.38 10.97 7.35
C SER A 71 -12.80 10.92 7.93
N SER A 72 -13.48 9.77 7.80
CA SER A 72 -14.80 9.51 8.37
C SER A 72 -14.76 8.85 9.76
N SER A 73 -13.57 8.67 10.33
CA SER A 73 -13.33 7.98 11.61
C SER A 73 -13.78 6.51 11.65
N ASP A 74 -13.89 5.85 10.49
CA ASP A 74 -14.14 4.42 10.37
C ASP A 74 -12.83 3.64 10.43
N PHE A 75 -12.20 3.62 11.60
CA PHE A 75 -10.91 2.95 11.80
C PHE A 75 -10.98 1.42 11.65
N PHE A 76 -12.18 0.83 11.73
CA PHE A 76 -12.35 -0.59 11.44
C PHE A 76 -12.13 -0.87 9.96
N LYS A 77 -12.81 -0.12 9.07
CA LYS A 77 -12.61 -0.28 7.63
C LYS A 77 -11.22 0.16 7.18
N ALA A 78 -10.68 1.24 7.74
CA ALA A 78 -9.30 1.64 7.47
C ALA A 78 -8.30 0.52 7.80
N ASN A 79 -8.54 -0.26 8.86
CA ASN A 79 -7.69 -1.41 9.20
C ASN A 79 -7.77 -2.51 8.12
N VAL A 80 -8.98 -2.81 7.66
CA VAL A 80 -9.22 -3.79 6.58
C VAL A 80 -8.52 -3.35 5.30
N ASP A 81 -8.65 -2.08 4.93
CA ASP A 81 -8.11 -1.55 3.68
C ASP A 81 -6.57 -1.44 3.70
N VAL A 82 -5.95 -1.03 4.81
CA VAL A 82 -4.47 -1.06 4.94
C VAL A 82 -3.93 -2.50 4.96
N SER A 83 -4.68 -3.44 5.53
CA SER A 83 -4.33 -4.86 5.47
C SER A 83 -4.40 -5.38 4.03
N ALA A 84 -5.45 -5.03 3.29
CA ALA A 84 -5.60 -5.38 1.88
C ALA A 84 -4.49 -4.75 1.01
N PHE A 85 -4.10 -3.50 1.27
CA PHE A 85 -2.92 -2.87 0.68
C PHE A 85 -1.68 -3.74 0.88
N SER A 86 -1.41 -4.17 2.11
CA SER A 86 -0.21 -4.94 2.45
C SER A 86 -0.20 -6.30 1.72
N THR A 87 -1.32 -7.00 1.70
CA THR A 87 -1.48 -8.26 0.94
C THR A 87 -1.19 -8.06 -0.55
N ASN A 88 -1.68 -6.98 -1.15
CA ASN A 88 -1.43 -6.71 -2.56
C ASN A 88 0.04 -6.42 -2.87
N ILE A 89 0.76 -5.78 -1.94
CA ILE A 89 2.22 -5.60 -2.06
C ILE A 89 2.93 -6.97 -2.02
N ASP A 90 2.54 -7.84 -1.09
CA ASP A 90 3.16 -9.16 -0.93
C ASP A 90 2.93 -10.08 -2.16
N ILE A 91 1.78 -9.99 -2.83
CA ILE A 91 1.51 -10.76 -4.06
C ILE A 91 2.49 -10.40 -5.18
N CYS A 92 2.96 -9.15 -5.27
CA CYS A 92 3.95 -8.78 -6.27
C CYS A 92 5.33 -9.39 -5.96
N ASP A 93 5.75 -9.34 -4.69
CA ASP A 93 7.01 -9.92 -4.22
C ASP A 93 7.05 -11.44 -4.50
N GLU A 94 5.90 -12.12 -4.33
CA GLU A 94 5.78 -13.55 -4.65
C GLU A 94 6.07 -13.89 -6.12
N CYS A 95 5.76 -12.98 -7.05
CA CYS A 95 6.03 -13.18 -8.48
C CYS A 95 7.52 -13.10 -8.80
N PHE A 96 8.23 -12.21 -8.11
CA PHE A 96 9.66 -11.98 -8.30
C PHE A 96 10.55 -12.88 -7.45
N ASN A 97 10.02 -13.91 -6.75
CA ASN A 97 10.82 -14.79 -5.90
C ASN A 97 12.01 -15.49 -6.59
N GLU A 98 12.06 -15.55 -7.93
CA GLU A 98 13.23 -16.02 -8.70
C GLU A 98 14.12 -14.89 -9.28
N MET A 99 13.64 -13.66 -9.23
CA MET A 99 14.33 -12.45 -9.70
C MET A 99 14.45 -11.44 -8.57
N THR A 100 15.63 -11.34 -7.99
CA THR A 100 15.91 -10.25 -7.06
C THR A 100 16.00 -8.93 -7.85
N ASP A 101 14.86 -8.28 -8.12
CA ASP A 101 14.86 -6.92 -8.63
C ASP A 101 14.99 -5.94 -7.47
N PRO A 102 16.14 -5.28 -7.27
CA PRO A 102 16.37 -4.47 -6.09
C PRO A 102 15.50 -3.20 -6.04
N GLU A 103 14.97 -2.75 -7.18
CA GLU A 103 14.09 -1.58 -7.24
C GLU A 103 12.68 -1.91 -6.75
N PHE A 104 12.14 -3.06 -7.15
CA PHE A 104 10.85 -3.56 -6.65
C PHE A 104 10.94 -3.93 -5.18
N GLN A 105 11.95 -4.71 -4.78
CA GLN A 105 12.14 -5.08 -3.38
C GLN A 105 12.23 -3.86 -2.45
N LYS A 106 12.98 -2.83 -2.87
CA LYS A 106 13.10 -1.59 -2.10
C LYS A 106 11.77 -0.83 -2.01
N PHE A 107 10.96 -0.86 -3.07
CA PHE A 107 9.64 -0.26 -3.08
C PHE A 107 8.70 -1.01 -2.13
N ASP A 108 8.66 -2.33 -2.21
CA ASP A 108 7.80 -3.20 -1.39
C ASP A 108 8.19 -3.15 0.08
N ASP A 109 9.48 -3.18 0.41
CA ASP A 109 9.97 -3.00 1.79
C ASP A 109 9.52 -1.66 2.38
N TRP A 110 9.62 -0.58 1.61
CA TRP A 110 9.17 0.73 2.04
C TRP A 110 7.64 0.76 2.22
N ALA A 111 6.90 0.18 1.28
CA ALA A 111 5.43 0.09 1.33
C ALA A 111 4.96 -0.68 2.57
N ARG A 112 5.56 -1.85 2.85
CA ARG A 112 5.31 -2.65 4.05
C ARG A 112 5.62 -1.87 5.33
N GLY A 113 6.74 -1.17 5.37
CA GLY A 113 7.13 -0.37 6.53
C GLY A 113 6.08 0.69 6.89
N VAL A 114 5.66 1.49 5.91
CA VAL A 114 4.66 2.55 6.16
C VAL A 114 3.27 1.96 6.46
N ALA A 115 2.90 0.84 5.84
CA ALA A 115 1.65 0.16 6.17
C ALA A 115 1.63 -0.36 7.61
N SER A 116 2.74 -0.94 8.08
CA SER A 116 2.89 -1.35 9.49
C SER A 116 2.71 -0.17 10.44
N ASP A 117 3.36 0.97 10.17
CA ASP A 117 3.22 2.18 10.99
C ASP A 117 1.76 2.70 11.02
N CYS A 118 1.04 2.58 9.89
CA CYS A 118 -0.37 2.92 9.83
C CYS A 118 -1.24 1.96 10.66
N LEU A 119 -1.02 0.64 10.53
CA LEU A 119 -1.78 -0.38 11.27
C LEU A 119 -1.60 -0.23 12.78
N ASP A 120 -0.37 0.01 13.25
CA ASP A 120 -0.05 0.24 14.67
C ASP A 120 -0.81 1.42 15.29
N LYS A 121 -1.15 2.41 14.48
CA LYS A 121 -1.99 3.54 14.91
C LYS A 121 -3.47 3.21 14.83
N ILE A 122 -3.91 2.63 13.71
CA ILE A 122 -5.32 2.31 13.47
C ILE A 122 -5.86 1.35 14.55
N VAL A 123 -5.06 0.37 14.99
CA VAL A 123 -5.49 -0.65 15.95
C VAL A 123 -5.91 -0.07 17.31
N ASN A 124 -5.42 1.13 17.66
CA ASN A 124 -5.82 1.83 18.88
C ASN A 124 -7.29 2.30 18.85
N TYR A 125 -7.89 2.34 17.66
CA TYR A 125 -9.23 2.90 17.41
C TYR A 125 -10.20 1.89 16.75
N SER A 126 -9.70 0.82 16.13
CA SER A 126 -10.52 -0.16 15.41
C SER A 126 -11.32 -1.12 16.31
N ASN A 127 -10.92 -1.28 17.58
CA ASN A 127 -11.53 -2.24 18.53
C ASN A 127 -12.58 -1.64 19.48
N THR A 128 -13.02 -0.40 19.25
CA THR A 128 -13.80 0.36 20.24
C THR A 128 -15.29 -0.08 20.39
N TYR A 129 -15.71 -1.19 19.75
CA TYR A 129 -17.08 -1.72 19.83
C TYR A 129 -17.23 -3.03 20.63
N LEU A 130 -16.23 -3.45 21.41
CA LEU A 130 -16.29 -4.64 22.28
C LEU A 130 -16.29 -4.31 23.78
N ILE A 131 -17.19 -3.42 24.23
CA ILE A 131 -17.56 -3.30 25.65
C ILE A 131 -19.07 -3.15 25.77
#